data_AF-K9YCJ7-F1
#
_entry.id   AF-K9YCJ7-F1
#
_cell.length_a   1.000
_cell.length_b   1.000
_cell.length_c   1.000
_cell.angle_alpha   90.00
_cell.angle_beta   90.00
_cell.angle_gamma   90.00
#
_symmetry.space_group_name_H-M   'P 1'
#
loop_
_entity.id
_entity.type
_entity.pdbx_description
1 polymer ?
#
loop_
_entity_poly.entity_id
_entity_poly.type
_entity_poly.pdbx_seq_one_letter_code
_entity_poly.pdbx_strand_id
1 'polypeptide(L)' 'MTKLEQLNQEIQELPEEAQDLLIDFIQILKKRYREGLVEQEKRTSFLEDAAEFAGCVEGGPGDLATNKKYLEGLGKK' A
#
# COMPACT_ATOMS: atom_id res chain seq x y z
N MET A 1 -41.43 11.66 8.26
CA MET A 1 -40.11 11.40 8.86
C MET A 1 -39.29 10.63 7.87
N THR A 2 -38.10 11.12 7.58
CA THR A 2 -37.12 10.38 6.79
C THR A 2 -36.61 9.19 7.59
N LYS A 3 -36.22 8.10 6.92
CA LYS A 3 -35.69 6.89 7.59
C LYS A 3 -34.48 7.19 8.50
N LEU A 4 -33.74 8.26 8.20
CA LEU A 4 -32.60 8.75 8.98
C LEU A 4 -33.01 9.33 10.33
N GLU A 5 -34.14 10.04 10.40
CA GLU A 5 -34.63 10.63 11.65
C GLU A 5 -35.13 9.54 12.62
N GLN A 6 -35.79 8.52 12.10
CA GLN A 6 -36.25 7.37 12.89
C GLN A 6 -35.08 6.57 13.44
N LEU A 7 -34.07 6.31 12.62
CA LEU A 7 -32.85 5.62 13.04
C LEU A 7 -32.14 6.36 14.17
N ASN A 8 -32.09 7.70 14.12
CA ASN A 8 -31.42 8.49 15.15
C ASN A 8 -32.15 8.39 16.50
N GLN A 9 -33.49 8.34 16.50
CA GLN A 9 -34.26 8.07 17.71
C GLN A 9 -34.01 6.66 18.24
N GLU A 10 -34.03 5.64 17.38
CA GLU A 10 -33.76 4.25 17.77
C GLU A 10 -32.34 4.09 18.36
N ILE A 11 -31.34 4.82 17.83
CA ILE A 11 -29.98 4.80 18.37
C ILE A 11 -29.91 5.44 19.76
N GLN A 12 -30.66 6.52 20.01
CA GLN A 12 -30.68 7.19 21.31
C GLN A 12 -31.44 6.38 22.38
N GLU A 13 -32.39 5.55 21.99
CA GLU A 13 -33.13 4.64 22.89
C GLU A 13 -32.33 3.38 23.26
N LEU A 14 -31.23 3.09 22.56
CA LEU A 14 -30.38 1.94 22.84
C LEU A 14 -29.52 2.15 24.12
N PRO A 15 -29.18 1.05 24.83
CA PRO A 15 -28.20 1.07 25.91
C PRO A 15 -26.83 1.57 25.44
N GLU A 16 -26.05 2.15 26.35
CA GLU A 16 -24.72 2.71 26.07
C GLU A 16 -23.79 1.68 25.41
N GLU A 17 -23.81 0.42 25.86
CA GLU A 17 -22.98 -0.64 25.26
C GLU A 17 -23.33 -0.92 23.79
N ALA A 18 -24.61 -0.79 23.42
CA ALA A 18 -25.06 -0.99 22.05
C ALA A 18 -24.72 0.22 21.16
N GLN A 19 -24.68 1.43 21.73
CA GLN A 19 -24.25 2.64 21.01
C GLN A 19 -22.75 2.57 20.67
N ASP A 20 -21.92 2.10 21.60
CA ASP A 20 -20.50 1.89 21.36
C ASP A 20 -20.24 0.87 20.25
N LEU A 21 -20.98 -0.25 20.25
CA LEU A 21 -20.89 -1.26 19.19
C LEU A 21 -21.24 -0.69 17.81
N LEU A 22 -22.25 0.19 17.73
CA LEU A 22 -22.63 0.87 16.50
C LEU A 22 -21.55 1.83 16.02
N ILE A 23 -20.90 2.56 16.93
CA ILE A 23 -19.77 3.44 16.62
C ILE A 23 -18.63 2.62 16.01
N ASP A 24 -18.25 1.51 16.63
CA ASP A 24 -17.20 0.61 16.14
C ASP A 24 -17.55 0.06 14.75
N PHE A 25 -18.80 -0.36 14.55
CA PHE A 25 -19.26 -0.86 13.27
C PHE A 25 -19.20 0.22 12.17
N ILE A 26 -19.64 1.44 12.48
CA ILE A 26 -19.57 2.58 11.55
C ILE A 26 -18.10 2.90 11.20
N GLN A 27 -17.18 2.83 12.16
CA GLN A 27 -15.76 3.05 11.89
C GLN A 27 -15.19 2.00 10.93
N ILE A 28 -15.55 0.72 11.10
CA ILE A 28 -15.15 -0.36 10.19
C ILE A 28 -15.68 -0.11 8.78
N LEU A 29 -16.95 0.27 8.64
CA LEU A 29 -17.54 0.59 7.35
C LEU A 29 -16.84 1.79 6.70
N LYS A 30 -16.63 2.87 7.45
CA LYS A 30 -15.90 4.05 6.95
C LYS A 30 -14.50 3.69 6.47
N LYS A 31 -13.78 2.82 7.18
CA LYS A 31 -12.45 2.36 6.75
C LYS A 31 -12.53 1.60 5.42
N ARG A 32 -13.42 0.62 5.31
CA ARG A 32 -13.60 -0.21 4.11
C ARG A 32 -13.97 0.61 2.87
N TYR A 33 -14.85 1.59 3.02
CA TYR A 33 -15.29 2.41 1.88
C TYR A 33 -14.40 3.64 1.62
N ARG A 34 -13.59 4.08 2.59
CA ARG A 34 -12.56 5.10 2.38
C ARG A 34 -11.41 4.57 1.53
N GLU A 35 -11.04 3.29 1.67
CA GLU A 35 -10.03 2.63 0.83
C GLU A 35 -10.43 2.53 -0.65
N GLY A 36 -11.72 2.66 -0.99
CA GLY A 36 -12.21 2.73 -2.37
C GLY A 36 -12.20 4.12 -3.01
N LEU A 37 -11.91 5.18 -2.23
CA LEU A 37 -11.86 6.58 -2.69
C LEU A 37 -10.45 7.17 -2.74
N VAL A 38 -9.46 6.51 -2.13
CA VAL A 38 -8.06 6.80 -2.43
C VAL A 38 -7.83 6.25 -3.83
N GLU A 39 -7.51 7.13 -4.78
CA GLU A 39 -7.15 6.76 -6.14
C GLU A 39 -6.34 5.48 -6.13
N GLN A 40 -6.66 4.57 -7.07
CA GLN A 40 -5.73 3.53 -7.45
C GLN A 40 -4.49 4.21 -8.01
N GLU A 41 -3.62 4.74 -7.15
CA GLU A 41 -2.21 4.80 -7.45
C GLU A 41 -1.88 3.38 -7.85
N LYS A 42 -1.59 3.22 -9.14
CA LYS A 42 -1.18 1.97 -9.77
C LYS A 42 -0.20 1.32 -8.79
N ARG A 43 -0.66 0.32 -8.05
CA ARG A 43 0.19 -0.45 -7.14
C ARG A 43 1.03 -1.33 -8.05
N THR A 44 2.04 -0.74 -8.67
CA THR A 44 3.08 -1.51 -9.34
C THR A 44 3.77 -2.34 -8.28
N SER A 45 4.00 -3.61 -8.60
CA SER A 45 4.78 -4.45 -7.72
C SER A 45 6.23 -3.95 -7.71
N PHE A 46 6.96 -4.17 -6.62
CA PHE A 46 8.40 -3.88 -6.58
C PHE A 46 9.16 -4.51 -7.76
N LEU A 47 8.68 -5.65 -8.27
CA LEU A 47 9.24 -6.30 -9.44
C LEU A 47 9.02 -5.50 -10.74
N GLU A 48 7.87 -4.85 -10.90
CA GLU A 48 7.60 -3.96 -12.04
C GLU A 48 8.46 -2.68 -11.96
N ASP A 49 8.62 -2.11 -10.77
CA ASP A 49 9.47 -0.93 -10.56
C ASP A 49 10.95 -1.26 -10.77
N ALA A 50 11.39 -2.46 -10.38
CA ALA A 50 12.78 -2.91 -10.56
C ALA A 50 13.08 -3.42 -11.98
N ALA A 51 12.07 -3.61 -12.83
CA ALA A 51 12.23 -4.20 -14.16
C ALA A 51 13.13 -3.35 -15.08
N GLU A 52 13.13 -2.02 -14.95
CA GLU A 52 14.00 -1.13 -15.72
C GLU A 52 15.49 -1.29 -15.37
N PHE A 53 15.78 -1.77 -14.16
CA PHE A 53 17.15 -2.00 -13.69
C PHE A 53 17.64 -3.42 -14.00
N ALA A 54 16.73 -4.34 -14.36
CA ALA A 54 17.07 -5.72 -14.69
C ALA A 54 17.89 -5.78 -15.99
N GLY A 55 19.16 -6.13 -15.88
CA GLY A 55 20.09 -6.16 -17.02
C GLY A 55 20.74 -4.81 -17.34
N CYS A 56 20.54 -3.78 -16.51
CA CYS A 56 21.32 -2.56 -16.61
C CYS A 56 22.75 -2.82 -16.12
N VAL A 57 23.68 -2.98 -17.06
CA VAL A 57 25.12 -3.15 -16.80
C VAL A 57 25.84 -1.80 -16.87
N GLU A 58 25.19 -0.71 -16.44
CA GLU A 58 25.85 0.60 -16.35
C GLU A 58 26.87 0.59 -15.21
N GLY A 59 28.15 0.40 -15.58
CA GLY A 59 29.29 0.39 -14.66
C GLY A 59 30.12 -0.90 -14.67
N GLY A 60 29.65 -1.95 -15.35
CA GLY A 60 30.38 -3.20 -15.52
C GLY A 60 30.95 -3.37 -16.94
N PRO A 61 31.82 -4.37 -17.16
CA PRO A 61 32.16 -4.78 -18.52
C PRO A 61 30.86 -5.18 -19.26
N GLY A 62 30.58 -4.57 -20.40
CA GLY A 62 29.39 -4.89 -21.20
C GLY A 62 29.35 -6.33 -21.73
N ASP A 63 30.48 -7.05 -21.63
CA ASP A 63 30.60 -8.48 -21.89
C ASP A 63 30.69 -9.28 -20.58
N LEU A 64 29.72 -10.16 -20.34
CA LEU A 64 29.69 -11.04 -19.16
C LEU A 64 30.78 -12.12 -19.18
N ALA A 65 31.44 -12.35 -20.33
CA ALA A 65 32.58 -13.23 -20.47
C ALA A 65 33.94 -12.54 -20.24
N THR A 66 33.95 -11.31 -19.71
CA THR A 66 35.21 -10.59 -19.49
C THR A 66 36.10 -11.29 -18.45
N ASN A 67 37.37 -11.52 -18.80
CA ASN A 67 38.38 -12.10 -17.92
C ASN A 67 38.59 -11.25 -16.65
N LYS A 68 38.78 -11.88 -15.48
CA LYS A 68 39.00 -11.27 -14.15
C LYS A 68 40.12 -10.21 -14.07
N LYS A 69 40.92 -10.02 -15.11
CA LYS A 69 41.98 -8.99 -15.18
C LYS A 69 41.49 -7.57 -14.86
N TYR A 70 40.25 -7.21 -15.19
CA TYR A 70 39.70 -5.87 -14.86
C TYR A 70 39.48 -5.63 -13.35
N LEU A 71 39.55 -6.69 -12.53
CA LEU A 71 39.47 -6.61 -11.07
C LEU A 71 40.85 -6.37 -10.42
N GLU A 72 41.94 -6.40 -11.19
CA GLU A 72 43.30 -6.19 -10.68
C GLU A 72 43.48 -4.76 -10.18
N GLY A 73 43.84 -4.60 -8.90
CA GLY A 73 44.08 -3.30 -8.27
C GLY A 73 42.88 -2.70 -7.53
N LEU A 74 41.67 -3.27 -7.70
CA LEU A 74 40.52 -2.91 -6.86
C LEU A 74 40.79 -3.30 -5.39
N GLY A 75 40.59 -2.35 -4.48
CA GLY A 75 40.76 -2.57 -3.03
C GLY A 75 42.20 -2.53 -2.52
N LYS A 76 43.19 -2.23 -3.38
CA LYS A 76 44.55 -1.93 -2.90
C LYS A 76 44.60 -0.48 -2.42
N LYS A 77 44.89 -0.28 -1.14
CA LYS A 77 45.20 1.02 -0.53
C LYS A 77 46.65 1.40 -0.79
#